data_AF-A0A847D9V9-F1
#
_entry.id   AF-A0A847D9V9-F1
#
_cell.length_a   1.000
_cell.length_b   1.000
_cell.length_c   1.000
_cell.angle_alpha   90.00
_cell.angle_beta   90.00
_cell.angle_gamma   90.00
#
_symmetry.space_group_name_H-M   'P 1'
#
loop_
_entity.id
_entity.type
_entity.pdbx_description
1 polymer ?
#
loop_
_entity_poly.entity_id
_entity_poly.type
_entity_poly.pdbx_seq_one_letter_code
_entity_poly.pdbx_strand_id
1 'polypeptide(L)'
;MLSLLSGKVNLNESNIGMYVHTHSITGMIITLNIFLLCLIYTAFIPCAALADIYKYKDKNGVMHFTNIRSDIRYTLYIKEARENPDAFITKYDVIIEAASEKFSMEPSLVKAVIKAESGFDHTAVSSKGAQGLMQLMPGTAEDMEVDDPYNPEKNIFGGTKYLSKMMERYKNDVRLALAAYNAGPEKVDKYKDVPPFNETKAFIERVMKYYDQYLAAK
;
A
#
# COMPACT_ATOMS: atom_id res chain seq x y z
N MET A 1 -23.54 62.32 55.11
CA MET A 1 -22.42 62.66 56.02
C MET A 1 -21.65 61.37 56.29
N LEU A 2 -20.36 61.33 55.91
CA LEU A 2 -19.32 60.29 56.12
C LEU A 2 -19.47 58.94 55.38
N SER A 3 -18.51 58.33 54.64
CA SER A 3 -17.04 58.37 54.46
C SER A 3 -16.39 57.05 54.92
N LEU A 4 -15.53 56.46 54.04
CA LEU A 4 -14.53 55.39 54.25
C LEU A 4 -15.09 53.93 54.26
N LEU A 5 -14.58 52.95 53.50
CA LEU A 5 -13.18 52.55 53.33
C LEU A 5 -12.91 51.97 51.92
N SER A 6 -12.01 52.60 51.18
CA SER A 6 -11.33 52.01 50.01
C SER A 6 -10.09 51.27 50.52
N GLY A 7 -10.16 49.94 50.62
CA GLY A 7 -9.00 49.10 50.84
C GLY A 7 -8.30 48.81 49.52
N LYS A 8 -7.28 49.61 49.15
CA LYS A 8 -6.35 49.26 48.08
C LYS A 8 -5.51 48.05 48.52
N VAL A 9 -5.73 46.90 47.89
CA VAL A 9 -4.83 45.75 47.98
C VAL A 9 -3.54 46.14 47.24
N ASN A 10 -2.48 46.43 48.02
CA ASN A 10 -1.17 46.75 47.49
C ASN A 10 -0.45 45.44 47.12
N LEU A 11 -0.62 44.98 45.87
CA LEU A 11 0.14 43.85 45.34
C LEU A 11 1.58 44.33 45.09
N ASN A 12 2.48 44.02 46.02
CA ASN A 12 3.92 44.23 45.85
C ASN A 12 4.38 43.64 44.51
N GLU A 13 5.07 44.44 43.68
CA GLU A 13 5.59 44.03 42.36
C GLU A 13 6.47 42.76 42.43
N SER A 14 7.06 42.46 43.60
CA SER A 14 7.81 41.24 43.86
C SER A 14 7.00 39.95 43.70
N ASN A 15 5.70 39.97 44.02
CA ASN A 15 4.84 38.79 43.94
C ASN A 15 4.36 38.52 42.51
N ILE A 16 4.23 39.56 41.70
CA ILE A 16 3.84 39.44 40.29
C ILE A 16 4.98 38.79 39.51
N GLY A 17 6.22 39.25 39.70
CA GLY A 17 7.41 38.65 39.08
C GLY A 17 7.61 37.16 39.42
N MET A 18 7.33 36.76 40.67
CA MET A 18 7.40 35.36 41.08
C MET A 18 6.33 34.49 40.42
N TYR A 19 5.10 35.01 40.24
CA TYR A 19 4.00 34.27 39.61
C TYR A 19 4.19 34.10 38.09
N VAL A 20 4.74 35.12 37.41
CA VAL A 20 5.02 35.01 35.95
C VAL A 20 6.18 34.05 35.68
N HIS A 21 7.21 34.05 36.55
CA HIS A 21 8.35 33.12 36.42
C HIS A 21 7.96 31.66 36.65
N THR A 22 7.08 31.36 37.62
CA THR A 22 6.66 29.97 37.89
C THR A 22 5.86 29.38 36.74
N HIS A 23 4.98 30.16 36.08
CA HIS A 23 4.19 29.69 34.93
C HIS A 23 5.05 29.40 33.70
N SER A 24 6.12 30.18 33.48
CA SER A 24 7.08 29.95 32.40
C SER A 24 7.86 28.64 32.58
N ILE A 25 8.31 28.36 33.81
CA ILE A 25 9.08 27.15 34.13
C ILE A 25 8.20 25.90 34.04
N THR A 26 6.97 25.94 34.57
CA THR A 26 6.04 24.79 34.48
C THR A 26 5.68 24.47 33.03
N GLY A 27 5.46 25.48 32.17
CA GLY A 27 5.24 25.28 30.74
C GLY A 27 6.44 24.62 30.04
N MET A 28 7.66 25.07 30.34
CA MET A 28 8.89 24.52 29.79
C MET A 28 9.11 23.04 30.16
N ILE A 29 8.80 22.67 31.40
CA ILE A 29 8.89 21.28 31.88
C ILE A 29 7.86 20.39 31.18
N ILE A 30 6.64 20.87 30.94
CA ILE A 30 5.61 20.11 30.21
C ILE A 30 6.04 19.89 28.76
N THR A 31 6.53 20.94 28.07
CA THR A 31 7.00 20.80 26.68
C THR A 31 8.21 19.87 26.55
N LEU A 32 9.12 19.89 27.53
CA LEU A 32 10.28 19.01 27.55
C LEU A 32 9.88 17.54 27.79
N ASN A 33 8.93 17.29 28.69
CA ASN A 33 8.41 15.94 28.94
C ASN A 33 7.64 15.39 27.74
N ILE A 34 6.81 16.19 27.07
CA ILE A 34 6.12 15.78 25.84
C ILE A 34 7.14 15.46 24.75
N PHE A 35 8.18 16.28 24.60
CA PHE A 35 9.25 16.04 23.63
C PHE A 35 10.02 14.74 23.94
N LEU A 36 10.38 14.49 25.19
CA LEU A 36 11.02 13.23 25.61
C LEU A 36 10.10 12.02 25.38
N LEU A 37 8.79 12.14 25.63
CA LEU A 37 7.81 11.07 25.38
C LEU A 37 7.70 10.76 23.88
N CYS A 38 7.68 11.78 23.02
CA CYS A 38 7.71 11.60 21.56
C CYS A 38 9.01 10.93 21.10
N LEU A 39 10.15 11.32 21.67
CA LEU A 39 11.47 10.76 21.33
C LEU A 39 11.55 9.27 21.69
N ILE A 40 11.02 8.90 22.87
CA ILE A 40 10.89 7.50 23.28
C ILE A 40 9.94 6.74 22.35
N TYR A 41 8.81 7.34 21.93
CA TYR A 41 7.85 6.67 21.04
C TYR A 41 8.43 6.38 19.65
N THR A 42 9.28 7.26 19.11
CA THR A 42 9.96 7.02 17.83
C THR A 42 11.02 5.92 17.86
N ALA A 43 11.56 5.60 19.04
CA ALA A 43 12.55 4.53 19.22
C ALA A 43 11.93 3.12 19.23
N PHE A 44 10.59 3.02 19.28
CA PHE A 44 9.84 1.76 19.31
C PHE A 44 9.04 1.48 18.04
N ILE A 45 9.39 2.09 16.89
CA ILE A 45 8.84 1.63 15.61
C ILE A 45 9.57 0.32 15.26
N PRO A 46 8.91 -0.86 15.31
CA PRO A 46 9.53 -2.08 14.84
C PRO A 46 9.78 -1.94 13.34
N CYS A 47 11.04 -1.75 12.97
CA CYS A 47 11.46 -1.97 11.60
C CYS A 47 11.37 -3.48 11.36
N ALA A 48 10.51 -3.92 10.44
CA ALA A 48 10.51 -5.30 9.97
C ALA A 48 11.85 -5.57 9.28
N ALA A 49 12.82 -6.08 10.03
CA ALA A 49 14.12 -6.47 9.54
C ALA A 49 14.02 -7.90 8.99
N LEU A 50 14.05 -8.03 7.66
CA LEU A 50 14.14 -9.32 6.98
C LEU A 50 15.45 -10.03 7.39
N ALA A 51 15.36 -11.24 7.95
CA ALA A 51 16.49 -11.89 8.62
C ALA A 51 16.69 -13.35 8.16
N ASP A 52 16.99 -13.56 6.88
CA ASP A 52 17.49 -14.85 6.39
C ASP A 52 18.76 -15.26 7.17
N ILE A 53 18.81 -16.48 7.69
CA ILE A 53 19.98 -17.00 8.42
C ILE A 53 20.85 -17.84 7.48
N TYR A 54 22.11 -17.44 7.34
CA TYR A 54 23.13 -18.21 6.63
C TYR A 54 24.08 -18.90 7.61
N LYS A 55 24.66 -20.02 7.19
CA LYS A 55 25.67 -20.77 7.95
C LYS A 55 26.95 -21.00 7.17
N TYR A 56 28.07 -21.09 7.87
CA TYR A 56 29.37 -21.52 7.35
C TYR A 56 30.06 -22.41 8.38
N LYS A 57 30.74 -23.49 7.95
CA LYS A 57 31.58 -24.31 8.83
C LYS A 57 33.04 -24.02 8.55
N ASP A 58 33.77 -23.57 9.55
CA ASP A 58 35.20 -23.28 9.39
C ASP A 58 36.07 -24.55 9.41
N LYS A 59 37.37 -24.36 9.15
CA LYS A 59 38.37 -25.44 9.13
C LYS A 59 38.53 -26.19 10.46
N ASN A 60 38.14 -25.58 11.58
CA ASN A 60 38.19 -26.17 12.91
C ASN A 60 36.87 -26.88 13.27
N GLY A 61 35.90 -26.83 12.36
CA GLY A 61 34.59 -27.44 12.50
C GLY A 61 33.58 -26.60 13.25
N VAL A 62 33.88 -25.34 13.56
CA VAL A 62 32.97 -24.41 14.23
C VAL A 62 31.94 -23.88 13.25
N MET A 63 30.67 -23.86 13.66
CA MET A 63 29.57 -23.32 12.87
C MET A 63 29.40 -21.83 13.13
N HIS A 64 29.43 -21.04 12.06
CA HIS A 64 29.19 -19.60 12.04
C HIS A 64 27.79 -19.34 11.45
N PHE A 65 27.03 -18.43 12.07
CA PHE A 65 25.71 -18.02 11.60
C PHE A 65 25.64 -16.49 11.43
N THR A 66 24.92 -16.01 10.42
CA THR A 66 24.78 -14.58 10.11
C THR A 66 23.43 -14.27 9.47
N ASN A 67 22.92 -13.06 9.70
CA ASN A 67 21.72 -12.51 9.04
C ASN A 67 22.04 -11.74 7.74
N ILE A 68 23.33 -11.61 7.40
CA ILE A 68 23.79 -10.98 6.16
C ILE A 68 24.72 -11.96 5.45
N ARG A 69 24.46 -12.25 4.17
CA ARG A 69 25.41 -13.00 3.34
C ARG A 69 26.67 -12.17 3.14
N SER A 70 27.65 -12.35 4.03
CA SER A 70 28.88 -11.56 4.07
C SER A 70 29.98 -12.08 3.12
N ASP A 71 29.88 -13.34 2.68
CA ASP A 71 30.89 -14.04 1.87
C ASP A 71 30.24 -15.27 1.16
N ILE A 72 30.83 -15.74 0.06
CA ILE A 72 30.39 -16.92 -0.72
C ILE A 72 30.36 -18.23 0.09
N ARG A 73 31.16 -18.33 1.16
CA ARG A 73 31.21 -19.51 2.05
C ARG A 73 29.94 -19.74 2.86
N TYR A 74 29.12 -18.70 3.03
CA TYR A 74 27.86 -18.78 3.78
C TYR A 74 26.75 -19.35 2.89
N THR A 75 26.20 -20.50 3.29
CA THR A 75 25.05 -21.14 2.64
C THR A 75 23.77 -20.86 3.42
N LEU A 76 22.63 -20.76 2.73
CA LEU A 76 21.35 -20.50 3.38
C LEU A 76 21.03 -21.66 4.34
N TYR A 77 20.74 -21.34 5.60
CA TYR A 77 20.40 -22.33 6.62
C TYR A 77 18.91 -22.32 6.93
N ILE A 78 18.38 -21.15 7.24
CA ILE A 78 16.96 -20.92 7.52
C ILE A 78 16.54 -19.71 6.70
N LYS A 79 15.61 -19.94 5.78
CA LYS A 79 14.91 -18.86 5.11
C LYS A 79 13.75 -18.44 6.00
N GLU A 80 13.54 -17.15 6.17
CA GLU A 80 12.31 -16.68 6.81
C GLU A 80 11.11 -17.24 6.05
N ALA A 81 10.10 -17.73 6.79
CA ALA A 81 8.85 -18.16 6.21
C ALA A 81 8.14 -16.93 5.64
N ARG A 82 8.45 -16.60 4.38
CA ARG A 82 7.53 -15.77 3.58
C ARG A 82 6.23 -16.56 3.58
N GLU A 83 5.11 -15.93 3.95
CA GLU A 83 3.82 -16.47 3.55
C GLU A 83 3.95 -16.87 2.09
N ASN A 84 3.60 -18.11 1.77
CA ASN A 84 3.72 -18.59 0.41
C ASN A 84 2.97 -17.58 -0.47
N PRO A 85 3.62 -16.89 -1.42
CA PRO A 85 2.92 -16.00 -2.34
C PRO A 85 1.72 -16.70 -2.98
N ASP A 86 1.80 -18.03 -3.10
CA ASP A 86 0.78 -18.90 -3.70
C ASP A 86 -0.41 -19.22 -2.78
N ALA A 87 -0.31 -18.99 -1.46
CA ALA A 87 -1.45 -19.20 -0.56
C ALA A 87 -2.52 -18.10 -0.73
N PHE A 88 -2.12 -16.88 -1.12
CA PHE A 88 -3.04 -15.80 -1.48
C PHE A 88 -3.61 -15.94 -2.90
N ILE A 89 -2.91 -16.69 -3.78
CA ILE A 89 -3.30 -16.88 -5.18
C ILE A 89 -4.71 -17.47 -5.29
N THR A 90 -5.15 -18.31 -4.35
CA THR A 90 -6.35 -19.15 -4.55
C THR A 90 -7.65 -18.59 -3.95
N LYS A 91 -7.59 -17.59 -3.06
CA LYS A 91 -8.77 -17.08 -2.33
C LYS A 91 -9.91 -16.63 -3.26
N TYR A 92 -9.55 -16.03 -4.39
CA TYR A 92 -10.51 -15.45 -5.34
C TYR A 92 -10.65 -16.25 -6.63
N ASP A 93 -10.04 -17.44 -6.73
CA ASP A 93 -9.95 -18.19 -7.99
C ASP A 93 -11.29 -18.57 -8.57
N VAL A 94 -12.21 -19.05 -7.74
CA VAL A 94 -13.58 -19.38 -8.18
C VAL A 94 -14.27 -18.16 -8.81
N ILE A 95 -14.10 -16.97 -8.21
CA ILE A 95 -14.70 -15.72 -8.72
C ILE A 95 -13.99 -15.27 -10.00
N ILE A 96 -12.66 -15.34 -10.02
CA ILE A 96 -11.84 -14.98 -11.19
C ILE A 96 -12.17 -15.88 -12.37
N GLU A 97 -12.29 -17.19 -12.17
CA GLU A 97 -12.67 -18.16 -13.20
C GLU A 97 -14.06 -17.87 -13.75
N ALA A 98 -15.05 -17.66 -12.88
CA ALA A 98 -16.42 -17.36 -13.31
C ALA A 98 -16.51 -16.03 -14.09
N ALA A 99 -15.82 -14.98 -13.65
CA ALA A 99 -15.77 -13.72 -14.37
C ALA A 99 -15.02 -13.85 -15.70
N SER A 100 -13.92 -14.61 -15.71
CA SER A 100 -13.11 -14.86 -16.90
C SER A 100 -13.89 -15.62 -17.96
N GLU A 101 -14.64 -16.66 -17.58
CA GLU A 101 -15.54 -17.40 -18.47
C GLU A 101 -16.61 -16.46 -19.05
N LYS A 102 -17.28 -15.69 -18.20
CA LYS A 102 -18.37 -14.79 -18.62
C LYS A 102 -17.92 -13.74 -19.64
N PHE A 103 -16.71 -13.21 -19.49
CA PHE A 103 -16.19 -12.12 -20.33
C PHE A 103 -15.12 -12.57 -21.32
N SER A 104 -14.95 -13.88 -21.50
CA SER A 104 -13.97 -14.48 -22.42
C SER A 104 -12.54 -13.96 -22.22
N MET A 105 -12.14 -13.84 -20.95
CA MET A 105 -10.80 -13.39 -20.54
C MET A 105 -9.97 -14.58 -20.04
N GLU A 106 -8.65 -14.47 -20.11
CA GLU A 106 -7.76 -15.47 -19.54
C GLU A 106 -7.65 -15.24 -18.00
N PRO A 107 -7.90 -16.26 -17.15
CA PRO A 107 -7.91 -16.10 -15.69
C PRO A 107 -6.61 -15.60 -15.09
N SER A 108 -5.46 -16.03 -15.62
CA SER A 108 -4.13 -15.60 -15.19
C SER A 108 -3.89 -14.12 -15.47
N LEU A 109 -4.41 -13.57 -16.57
CA LEU A 109 -4.34 -12.12 -16.87
C LEU A 109 -5.22 -11.32 -15.91
N VAL A 110 -6.45 -11.77 -15.63
CA VAL A 110 -7.32 -11.11 -14.64
C VAL A 110 -6.66 -11.10 -13.27
N LYS A 111 -6.11 -12.26 -12.85
CA LYS A 111 -5.37 -12.42 -11.61
C LYS A 111 -4.14 -11.50 -11.55
N ALA A 112 -3.41 -11.36 -12.65
CA ALA A 112 -2.26 -10.46 -12.77
C ALA A 112 -2.64 -8.98 -12.59
N VAL A 113 -3.77 -8.55 -13.17
CA VAL A 113 -4.30 -7.20 -12.99
C VAL A 113 -4.67 -6.94 -11.53
N ILE A 114 -5.42 -7.85 -10.89
CA ILE A 114 -5.77 -7.73 -9.46
C ILE A 114 -4.49 -7.60 -8.59
N LYS A 115 -3.47 -8.41 -8.87
CA LYS A 115 -2.20 -8.34 -8.13
C LYS A 115 -1.50 -7.00 -8.33
N ALA A 116 -1.50 -6.44 -9.54
CA ALA A 116 -0.84 -5.18 -9.85
C ALA A 116 -1.58 -3.94 -9.32
N GLU A 117 -2.90 -4.03 -9.16
CA GLU A 117 -3.78 -2.96 -8.69
C GLU A 117 -3.83 -2.88 -7.16
N SER A 118 -4.27 -3.96 -6.51
CA SER A 118 -4.53 -3.98 -5.06
C SER A 118 -3.64 -4.92 -4.27
N GLY A 119 -2.88 -5.78 -4.96
CA GLY A 119 -2.18 -6.87 -4.30
C GLY A 119 -3.10 -7.91 -3.65
N PHE A 120 -4.38 -7.97 -4.07
CA PHE A 120 -5.49 -8.75 -3.49
C PHE A 120 -6.15 -8.16 -2.23
N ASP A 121 -5.96 -6.87 -1.95
CA ASP A 121 -6.71 -6.16 -0.91
C ASP A 121 -8.07 -5.65 -1.47
N HIS A 122 -9.16 -6.30 -1.07
CA HIS A 122 -10.51 -5.92 -1.51
C HIS A 122 -11.03 -4.62 -0.87
N THR A 123 -10.33 -4.08 0.14
CA THR A 123 -10.65 -2.81 0.79
C THR A 123 -9.79 -1.65 0.29
N ALA A 124 -8.88 -1.91 -0.67
CA ALA A 124 -7.94 -0.92 -1.18
C ALA A 124 -8.62 0.32 -1.77
N VAL A 125 -8.10 1.49 -1.43
CA VAL A 125 -8.50 2.78 -2.01
C VAL A 125 -7.26 3.56 -2.41
N SER A 126 -7.14 3.95 -3.68
CA SER A 126 -6.04 4.80 -4.13
C SER A 126 -6.25 6.27 -3.75
N SER A 127 -5.18 7.07 -3.82
CA SER A 127 -5.26 8.53 -3.63
C SER A 127 -6.16 9.23 -4.66
N LYS A 128 -6.41 8.60 -5.81
CA LYS A 128 -7.30 9.10 -6.87
C LYS A 128 -8.74 8.60 -6.69
N GLY A 129 -9.01 7.74 -5.71
CA GLY A 129 -10.34 7.21 -5.42
C GLY A 129 -10.68 5.92 -6.15
N ALA A 130 -9.70 5.22 -6.72
CA ALA A 130 -9.91 3.88 -7.28
C ALA A 130 -10.15 2.86 -6.15
N GLN A 131 -11.09 1.91 -6.31
CA GLN A 131 -11.61 1.08 -5.21
C GLN A 131 -11.57 -0.43 -5.50
N GLY A 132 -11.24 -1.19 -4.45
CA GLY A 132 -11.34 -2.65 -4.42
C GLY A 132 -10.24 -3.39 -5.17
N LEU A 133 -10.48 -4.67 -5.44
CA LEU A 133 -9.50 -5.62 -5.97
C LEU A 133 -8.91 -5.20 -7.32
N MET A 134 -9.75 -4.69 -8.21
CA MET A 134 -9.39 -4.26 -9.55
C MET A 134 -9.32 -2.74 -9.69
N GLN A 135 -9.34 -2.00 -8.57
CA GLN A 135 -9.16 -0.55 -8.51
C GLN A 135 -10.01 0.21 -9.54
N LEU A 136 -11.34 0.02 -9.48
CA LEU A 136 -12.25 0.75 -10.35
C LEU A 136 -12.41 2.18 -9.86
N MET A 137 -12.29 3.15 -10.77
CA MET A 137 -12.70 4.52 -10.50
C MET A 137 -14.24 4.57 -10.34
N PRO A 138 -14.82 5.48 -9.53
CA PRO A 138 -16.26 5.49 -9.26
C PRO A 138 -17.13 5.53 -10.53
N GLY A 139 -16.79 6.36 -11.52
CA GLY A 139 -17.52 6.40 -12.79
C GLY A 139 -17.41 5.09 -13.58
N THR A 140 -16.26 4.42 -13.54
CA THR A 140 -16.09 3.09 -14.17
C THR A 140 -16.87 2.02 -13.41
N ALA A 141 -16.94 2.08 -12.08
CA ALA A 141 -17.77 1.18 -11.29
C ALA A 141 -19.25 1.34 -11.65
N GLU A 142 -19.74 2.57 -11.78
CA GLU A 142 -21.09 2.88 -12.25
C GLU A 142 -21.35 2.31 -13.66
N ASP A 143 -20.48 2.61 -14.63
CA ASP A 143 -20.60 2.11 -16.01
C ASP A 143 -20.60 0.58 -16.10
N MET A 144 -19.92 -0.09 -15.15
CA MET A 144 -19.83 -1.54 -15.07
C MET A 144 -20.89 -2.18 -14.17
N GLU A 145 -21.82 -1.39 -13.62
CA GLU A 145 -22.91 -1.84 -12.74
C GLU A 145 -22.39 -2.45 -11.42
N VAL A 146 -21.32 -1.87 -10.85
CA VAL A 146 -20.76 -2.23 -9.55
C VAL A 146 -21.27 -1.25 -8.50
N ASP A 147 -22.28 -1.65 -7.74
CA ASP A 147 -22.91 -0.89 -6.65
C ASP A 147 -22.11 -0.94 -5.32
N ASP A 148 -21.33 -2.00 -5.10
CA ASP A 148 -20.39 -2.12 -3.98
C ASP A 148 -19.00 -2.54 -4.48
N PRO A 149 -18.05 -1.59 -4.63
CA PRO A 149 -16.72 -1.88 -5.12
C PRO A 149 -15.83 -2.61 -4.11
N TYR A 150 -16.24 -2.75 -2.85
CA TYR A 150 -15.49 -3.49 -1.82
C TYR A 150 -15.93 -4.96 -1.72
N ASN A 151 -17.06 -5.31 -2.32
CA ASN A 151 -17.48 -6.68 -2.51
C ASN A 151 -16.58 -7.36 -3.57
N PRO A 152 -15.84 -8.43 -3.22
CA PRO A 152 -14.91 -9.08 -4.14
C PRO A 152 -15.54 -9.55 -5.45
N GLU A 153 -16.73 -10.16 -5.39
CA GLU A 153 -17.42 -10.71 -6.56
C GLU A 153 -17.81 -9.59 -7.51
N LYS A 154 -18.49 -8.56 -7.01
CA LYS A 154 -18.93 -7.43 -7.83
C LYS A 154 -17.75 -6.68 -8.46
N ASN A 155 -16.70 -6.43 -7.69
CA ASN A 155 -15.52 -5.73 -8.18
C ASN A 155 -14.75 -6.55 -9.24
N ILE A 156 -14.56 -7.86 -9.02
CA ILE A 156 -13.90 -8.74 -10.01
C ILE A 156 -14.73 -8.83 -11.29
N PHE A 157 -16.05 -9.02 -11.20
CA PHE A 157 -16.91 -9.07 -12.39
C PHE A 157 -16.90 -7.74 -13.15
N GLY A 158 -17.06 -6.61 -12.46
CA GLY A 158 -17.04 -5.30 -13.10
C GLY A 158 -15.68 -4.96 -13.70
N GLY A 159 -14.59 -5.24 -13.00
CA GLY A 159 -13.25 -4.98 -13.51
C GLY A 159 -12.85 -5.88 -14.66
N THR A 160 -13.30 -7.14 -14.66
CA THR A 160 -13.08 -8.06 -15.78
C THR A 160 -13.91 -7.65 -17.00
N LYS A 161 -15.17 -7.19 -16.80
CA LYS A 161 -16.01 -6.59 -17.86
C LYS A 161 -15.33 -5.38 -18.49
N TYR A 162 -14.76 -4.49 -17.66
CA TYR A 162 -14.04 -3.31 -18.15
C TYR A 162 -12.76 -3.69 -18.92
N LEU A 163 -11.97 -4.64 -18.40
CA LEU A 163 -10.78 -5.14 -19.06
C LEU A 163 -11.10 -5.79 -20.42
N SER A 164 -12.16 -6.58 -20.50
CA SER A 164 -12.65 -7.19 -21.74
C SER A 164 -13.04 -6.13 -22.78
N LYS A 165 -13.75 -5.07 -22.36
CA LYS A 165 -14.03 -3.91 -23.24
C LYS A 165 -12.75 -3.23 -23.76
N MET A 166 -11.69 -3.17 -22.96
CA MET A 166 -10.40 -2.62 -23.41
C MET A 166 -9.72 -3.56 -24.40
N MET A 167 -9.74 -4.87 -24.16
CA MET A 167 -9.23 -5.87 -25.11
C MET A 167 -9.95 -5.77 -26.45
N GLU A 168 -11.27 -5.64 -26.45
CA GLU A 168 -12.07 -5.46 -27.67
C GLU A 168 -11.70 -4.16 -28.40
N ARG A 169 -11.71 -3.02 -27.70
CA ARG A 169 -11.40 -1.70 -28.28
C ARG A 169 -10.04 -1.66 -28.97
N TYR A 170 -9.05 -2.32 -28.38
CA TYR A 170 -7.67 -2.36 -28.89
C TYR A 170 -7.32 -3.65 -29.63
N LYS A 171 -8.33 -4.37 -30.16
CA LYS A 171 -8.16 -5.53 -31.06
C LYS A 171 -7.23 -6.61 -30.49
N ASN A 172 -7.37 -6.89 -29.20
CA ASN A 172 -6.58 -7.83 -28.41
C ASN A 172 -5.08 -7.47 -28.28
N ASP A 173 -4.69 -6.22 -28.55
CA ASP A 173 -3.39 -5.72 -28.11
C ASP A 173 -3.41 -5.54 -26.59
N VAL A 174 -2.89 -6.54 -25.87
CA VAL A 174 -2.84 -6.57 -24.40
C VAL A 174 -2.14 -5.34 -23.84
N ARG A 175 -1.07 -4.86 -24.49
CA ARG A 175 -0.30 -3.71 -23.99
C ARG A 175 -1.13 -2.43 -24.05
N LEU A 176 -1.84 -2.19 -25.15
CA LEU A 176 -2.74 -1.04 -25.29
C LEU A 176 -3.97 -1.16 -24.39
N ALA A 177 -4.53 -2.37 -24.25
CA ALA A 177 -5.66 -2.63 -23.36
C ALA A 177 -5.31 -2.33 -21.90
N LEU A 178 -4.15 -2.79 -21.42
CA LEU A 178 -3.67 -2.50 -20.06
C LEU A 178 -3.35 -1.01 -19.87
N ALA A 179 -2.81 -0.35 -20.90
CA ALA A 179 -2.61 1.09 -20.85
C ALA A 179 -3.93 1.86 -20.73
N ALA A 180 -4.95 1.45 -21.47
CA ALA A 180 -6.27 2.06 -21.44
C ALA A 180 -7.01 1.77 -20.13
N TYR A 181 -6.83 0.57 -19.57
CA TYR A 181 -7.34 0.20 -18.26
C TYR A 181 -6.84 1.16 -17.18
N ASN A 182 -5.52 1.40 -17.15
CA ASN A 182 -4.88 2.21 -16.12
C ASN A 182 -4.97 3.73 -16.38
N ALA A 183 -4.73 4.18 -17.61
CA ALA A 183 -4.64 5.60 -17.95
C ALA A 183 -5.97 6.19 -18.46
N GLY A 184 -6.91 5.34 -18.86
CA GLY A 184 -8.13 5.70 -19.57
C GLY A 184 -7.97 5.60 -21.10
N PRO A 185 -8.98 5.09 -21.83
CA PRO A 185 -8.90 4.85 -23.27
C PRO A 185 -8.72 6.14 -24.08
N GLU A 186 -9.29 7.27 -23.64
CA GLU A 186 -9.15 8.55 -24.33
C GLU A 186 -7.68 8.99 -24.47
N LYS A 187 -6.86 8.69 -23.46
CA LYS A 187 -5.42 9.01 -23.51
C LYS A 187 -4.72 8.12 -24.51
N VAL A 188 -4.98 6.81 -24.49
CA VAL A 188 -4.40 5.87 -25.46
C VAL A 188 -4.81 6.24 -26.88
N ASP A 189 -6.06 6.63 -27.11
CA ASP A 189 -6.54 7.08 -28.42
C ASP A 189 -5.85 8.37 -28.89
N LYS A 190 -5.65 9.31 -27.96
CA LYS A 190 -4.94 10.57 -28.24
C LYS A 190 -3.48 10.32 -28.62
N TYR A 191 -2.79 9.45 -27.89
CA TYR A 191 -1.39 9.13 -28.15
C TYR A 191 -1.21 8.13 -29.30
N LYS A 192 -2.26 7.38 -29.65
CA LYS A 192 -2.22 6.23 -30.58
C LYS A 192 -1.18 5.17 -30.18
N ASP A 193 -0.82 5.16 -28.90
CA ASP A 193 0.15 4.29 -28.26
C ASP A 193 -0.04 4.39 -26.74
N VAL A 194 0.73 3.62 -25.98
CA VAL A 194 0.85 3.76 -24.52
C VAL A 194 1.28 5.19 -24.19
N PRO A 195 0.48 5.94 -23.42
CA PRO A 195 0.82 7.30 -23.02
C PRO A 195 2.17 7.35 -22.30
N PRO A 196 2.93 8.46 -22.39
CA PRO A 196 4.25 8.60 -21.77
C PRO A 196 4.16 8.85 -20.24
N PHE A 197 3.31 8.09 -19.53
CA PHE A 197 3.19 8.12 -18.09
C PHE A 197 3.97 6.97 -17.47
N ASN A 198 4.89 7.30 -16.56
CA ASN A 198 5.72 6.29 -15.89
C ASN A 198 4.87 5.31 -15.06
N GLU A 199 3.79 5.79 -14.44
CA GLU A 199 2.83 4.97 -13.70
C GLU A 199 2.23 3.87 -14.59
N THR A 200 1.76 4.22 -15.79
CA THR A 200 1.15 3.29 -16.73
C THR A 200 2.14 2.30 -17.30
N LYS A 201 3.37 2.73 -17.65
CA LYS A 201 4.43 1.82 -18.11
C LYS A 201 4.81 0.80 -17.03
N ALA A 202 5.01 1.29 -15.80
CA ALA A 202 5.32 0.43 -14.67
C ALA A 202 4.17 -0.52 -14.33
N PHE A 203 2.91 -0.07 -14.48
CA PHE A 203 1.74 -0.93 -14.31
C PHE A 203 1.74 -2.09 -15.31
N ILE A 204 1.94 -1.81 -16.60
CA ILE A 204 2.01 -2.83 -17.65
C ILE A 204 3.12 -3.83 -17.35
N GLU A 205 4.33 -3.36 -17.01
CA GLU A 205 5.46 -4.23 -16.66
C GLU A 205 5.14 -5.15 -15.46
N ARG A 206 4.48 -4.63 -14.42
CA ARG A 206 4.04 -5.45 -13.28
C ARG A 206 3.02 -6.51 -13.70
N VAL A 207 1.98 -6.11 -14.45
CA VAL A 207 0.95 -7.04 -14.91
C VAL A 207 1.56 -8.16 -15.76
N MET A 208 2.40 -7.83 -16.74
CA MET A 208 3.01 -8.84 -17.61
C MET A 208 3.89 -9.81 -16.83
N LYS A 209 4.68 -9.30 -15.87
CA LYS A 209 5.47 -10.15 -14.98
C LYS A 209 4.60 -11.12 -14.17
N TYR A 210 3.49 -10.64 -13.59
CA TYR A 210 2.59 -11.51 -12.84
C TYR A 210 1.84 -12.49 -13.75
N TYR A 211 1.50 -12.06 -14.95
CA TYR A 211 0.81 -12.89 -15.93
C TYR A 211 1.68 -14.10 -16.33
N ASP A 212 2.96 -13.88 -16.64
CA ASP A 212 3.90 -14.96 -16.95
C ASP A 212 4.04 -15.96 -15.78
N GLN A 213 4.05 -15.45 -14.53
CA GLN A 213 4.11 -16.29 -13.32
C GLN A 213 2.86 -17.16 -13.17
N TYR A 214 1.67 -16.59 -13.39
CA TYR A 214 0.42 -17.32 -13.26
C TYR A 214 0.17 -18.31 -14.41
N LEU A 215 0.66 -18.02 -15.62
CA LEU A 215 0.65 -18.98 -16.73
C LEU A 215 1.54 -20.20 -16.44
N ALA A 216 2.70 -19.99 -15.80
CA ALA A 216 3.64 -21.08 -15.48
C ALA A 216 3.19 -21.96 -14.30
N ALA A 217 2.24 -21.49 -13.49
CA ALA A 217 1.73 -22.19 -12.32
C ALA A 217 0.52 -23.11 -12.63
N LYS A 218 0.12 -23.19 -13.90
CA LYS A 218 -1.01 -23.99 -14.40
C LYS A 218 -0.59 -25.42 -14.71
#